data_AF-A0A3B0R142-F1
#
_entry.id   AF-A0A3B0R142-F1
#
_cell.length_a   1.000
_cell.length_b   1.000
_cell.length_c   1.000
_cell.angle_alpha   90.00
_cell.angle_beta   90.00
_cell.angle_gamma   90.00
#
_symmetry.space_group_name_H-M   'P 1'
#
loop_
_entity.id
_entity.type
_entity.pdbx_description
1 polymer ?
#
loop_
_entity_poly.entity_id
_entity_poly.type
_entity_poly.pdbx_seq_one_letter_code
_entity_poly.pdbx_strand_id
1 'polypeptide(L)'
;MKNYIFALITIGFFARVNAQITQLIPNSNDSRVITTGVPFLLIAADARAAGMGDMGVATSADAYSQQWNPSKYAFSLAKSGFGVSYTPYLSKLVNDISIGQLTYFNRLDERSAISGSFKYFSLGEIELVDGPNDTPRVAKPNE
;
A
#
# COMPACT_ATOMS: atom_id res chain seq x y z
N MET A 1 -10.78 -51.02 -33.39
CA MET A 1 -9.72 -50.12 -32.88
C MET A 1 -10.26 -48.78 -32.33
N LYS A 2 -11.32 -48.19 -32.89
CA LYS A 2 -11.89 -46.89 -32.47
C LYS A 2 -12.50 -46.84 -31.04
N ASN A 3 -12.95 -47.99 -30.51
CA ASN A 3 -13.65 -48.03 -29.22
C ASN A 3 -12.70 -48.00 -28.00
N TYR A 4 -11.42 -48.33 -28.19
CA TYR A 4 -10.41 -48.26 -27.12
C TYR A 4 -9.85 -46.85 -26.91
N ILE A 5 -10.05 -45.96 -27.89
CA ILE A 5 -9.60 -44.57 -27.83
C ILE A 5 -10.39 -43.80 -26.76
N PHE A 6 -11.71 -43.99 -26.70
CA PHE A 6 -12.54 -43.34 -25.69
C PHE A 6 -12.22 -43.80 -24.27
N ALA A 7 -11.89 -45.09 -24.09
CA ALA A 7 -11.49 -45.63 -22.79
C ALA A 7 -10.14 -45.08 -22.30
N LEU A 8 -9.17 -44.86 -23.20
CA LEU A 8 -7.88 -44.27 -22.86
C LEU A 8 -8.01 -42.78 -22.47
N ILE A 9 -8.90 -42.04 -23.12
CA ILE A 9 -9.13 -40.61 -22.82
C ILE A 9 -9.79 -40.45 -21.44
N THR A 10 -10.76 -41.29 -21.08
CA THR A 10 -11.37 -41.23 -19.74
C THR A 10 -10.37 -41.58 -18.64
N ILE A 11 -9.49 -42.57 -18.84
CA ILE A 11 -8.45 -42.90 -17.85
C ILE A 11 -7.46 -41.74 -17.66
N GLY A 12 -7.08 -41.04 -18.73
CA GLY A 12 -6.21 -39.86 -18.65
C GLY A 12 -6.85 -38.69 -17.89
N PHE A 13 -8.18 -38.54 -17.92
CA PHE A 13 -8.90 -37.47 -17.23
C PHE A 13 -9.01 -37.68 -15.71
N PHE A 14 -8.96 -38.93 -15.24
CA PHE A 14 -8.97 -39.26 -13.81
C PHE A 14 -7.57 -39.41 -13.19
N ALA A 15 -6.51 -39.35 -14.01
CA ALA A 15 -5.14 -39.35 -13.51
C ALA A 15 -4.86 -38.04 -12.75
N ARG A 16 -4.87 -38.11 -11.42
CA ARG A 16 -4.41 -37.05 -10.53
C ARG A 16 -2.89 -36.89 -10.70
N VAL A 17 -2.46 -35.99 -11.57
CA VAL A 17 -1.06 -35.56 -11.64
C VAL A 17 -0.82 -34.61 -10.47
N ASN A 18 -0.10 -35.07 -9.45
CA ASN A 18 0.39 -34.19 -8.38
C ASN A 18 1.55 -33.35 -8.95
N ALA A 19 1.22 -32.24 -9.60
CA ALA A 19 2.21 -31.25 -10.00
C ALA A 19 2.78 -30.60 -8.73
N GLN A 20 4.10 -30.74 -8.53
CA GLN A 20 4.95 -30.02 -7.58
C GLN A 20 4.24 -29.47 -6.33
N ILE A 21 4.25 -30.24 -5.24
CA ILE A 21 3.96 -29.67 -3.92
C ILE A 21 5.10 -28.71 -3.59
N THR A 22 4.85 -27.40 -3.69
CA THR A 22 5.75 -26.39 -3.12
C THR A 22 5.61 -26.49 -1.60
N GLN A 23 6.49 -27.25 -0.97
CA GLN A 23 6.64 -27.27 0.48
C GLN A 23 7.30 -25.94 0.88
N LEU A 24 6.49 -24.96 1.31
CA LEU A 24 7.00 -23.84 2.08
C LEU A 24 7.45 -24.43 3.42
N ILE A 25 8.75 -24.64 3.61
CA ILE A 25 9.34 -24.89 4.92
C ILE A 25 9.76 -23.52 5.44
N PRO A 26 8.93 -22.83 6.25
CA PRO A 26 9.34 -21.56 6.82
C PRO A 26 10.48 -21.88 7.78
N ASN A 27 11.64 -21.25 7.58
CA ASN A 27 12.68 -21.29 8.60
C ASN A 27 12.13 -20.55 9.82
N SER A 28 11.82 -21.28 10.90
CA SER A 28 11.23 -20.75 12.12
C SER A 28 12.11 -19.73 12.85
N ASN A 29 13.40 -19.63 12.46
CA ASN A 29 14.36 -18.68 13.00
C ASN A 29 14.75 -17.58 11.99
N ASP A 30 14.07 -17.49 10.83
CA ASP A 30 14.32 -16.40 9.88
C ASP A 30 13.64 -15.12 10.37
N SER A 31 14.39 -14.30 11.11
CA SER A 31 13.96 -13.00 11.66
C SER A 31 14.33 -11.81 10.78
N ARG A 32 14.78 -12.05 9.54
CA ARG A 32 15.22 -10.98 8.65
C ARG A 32 14.03 -10.11 8.27
N VAL A 33 14.11 -8.83 8.60
CA VAL A 33 13.13 -7.83 8.19
C VAL A 33 13.34 -7.44 6.73
N ILE A 34 12.25 -7.25 6.00
CA ILE A 34 12.29 -6.73 4.64
C ILE A 34 12.61 -5.24 4.72
N THR A 35 13.71 -4.82 4.12
CA THR A 35 14.04 -3.40 3.97
C THR A 35 13.40 -2.87 2.69
N THR A 36 12.53 -1.88 2.81
CA THR A 36 11.92 -1.18 1.67
C THR A 36 12.63 0.16 1.46
N GLY A 37 12.75 0.62 0.22
CA GLY A 37 13.44 1.87 -0.08
C GLY A 37 12.68 3.11 0.40
N VAL A 38 11.35 3.06 0.41
CA VAL A 38 10.48 4.21 0.70
C VAL A 38 9.36 3.79 1.68
N PRO A 39 9.68 3.59 2.98
CA PRO A 39 8.75 3.00 3.94
C PRO A 39 7.56 3.92 4.27
N PHE A 40 7.67 5.24 4.09
CA PHE A 40 6.58 6.18 4.41
C PHE A 40 5.34 5.98 3.54
N LEU A 41 5.47 5.34 2.38
CA LEU A 41 4.33 4.99 1.52
C LEU A 41 3.35 4.04 2.21
N LEU A 42 3.87 3.20 3.13
CA LEU A 42 3.08 2.25 3.90
C LEU A 42 2.24 2.92 4.99
N ILE A 43 2.61 4.13 5.41
CA ILE A 43 1.90 4.84 6.47
C ILE A 43 0.60 5.42 5.89
N ALA A 44 -0.51 5.11 6.56
CA ALA A 44 -1.82 5.67 6.24
C ALA A 44 -1.83 7.19 6.46
N ALA A 45 -2.09 7.94 5.40
CA ALA A 45 -2.22 9.39 5.50
C ALA A 45 -3.67 9.82 5.78
N ASP A 46 -4.64 8.92 5.68
CA ASP A 46 -6.07 9.24 5.85
C ASP A 46 -6.63 8.73 7.19
N ALA A 47 -7.51 9.52 7.80
CA ALA A 47 -8.07 9.19 9.11
C ALA A 47 -9.02 7.99 9.10
N ARG A 48 -9.67 7.70 7.97
CA ARG A 48 -10.69 6.65 7.87
C ARG A 48 -10.04 5.27 7.90
N ALA A 49 -9.11 5.00 6.99
CA ALA A 49 -8.42 3.72 6.93
C ALA A 49 -7.50 3.54 8.15
N ALA A 50 -6.80 4.60 8.58
CA ALA A 50 -5.98 4.56 9.80
C ALA A 50 -6.83 4.21 11.04
N GLY A 51 -8.00 4.83 11.19
CA GLY A 51 -8.94 4.54 12.28
C GLY A 51 -9.54 3.13 12.23
N MET A 52 -9.49 2.46 11.08
CA MET A 52 -9.90 1.06 10.90
C MET A 52 -8.72 0.08 10.98
N GLY A 53 -7.55 0.52 11.45
CA GLY A 53 -6.35 -0.32 11.57
C GLY A 53 -5.71 -0.58 10.21
N ASP A 54 -5.47 0.48 9.44
CA ASP A 54 -4.84 0.45 8.11
C ASP A 54 -5.61 -0.42 7.10
N MET A 55 -6.94 -0.40 7.22
CA MET A 55 -7.87 -1.12 6.34
C MET A 55 -8.51 -0.18 5.32
N GLY A 56 -8.10 -0.27 4.06
CA GLY A 56 -8.68 0.53 2.97
C GLY A 56 -8.99 -0.21 1.67
N VAL A 57 -8.57 -1.46 1.51
CA VAL A 57 -8.64 -2.19 0.22
C VAL A 57 -10.06 -2.55 -0.18
N ALA A 58 -10.88 -3.02 0.78
CA ALA A 58 -12.24 -3.52 0.57
C ALA A 58 -13.32 -2.62 1.21
N THR A 59 -13.00 -1.36 1.48
CA THR A 59 -13.95 -0.38 2.00
C THR A 59 -14.74 0.28 0.88
N SER A 60 -15.82 1.00 1.18
CA SER A 60 -16.50 1.80 0.15
C SER A 60 -15.56 2.84 -0.46
N ALA A 61 -15.85 3.23 -1.71
CA ALA A 61 -15.09 4.24 -2.44
C ALA A 61 -15.12 5.60 -1.73
N ASP A 62 -13.96 6.22 -1.61
CA ASP A 62 -13.76 7.51 -0.97
C ASP A 62 -12.59 8.27 -1.63
N ALA A 63 -12.37 9.52 -1.23
CA ALA A 63 -11.29 10.34 -1.78
C ALA A 63 -9.90 9.74 -1.55
N TYR A 64 -9.70 8.93 -0.51
CA TYR A 64 -8.40 8.35 -0.12
C TYR A 64 -8.13 6.97 -0.71
N SER A 65 -9.03 6.48 -1.56
CA SER A 65 -8.93 5.17 -2.21
C SER A 65 -7.68 5.01 -3.08
N GLN A 66 -7.02 6.09 -3.50
CA GLN A 66 -5.79 6.08 -4.28
C GLN A 66 -4.65 5.30 -3.62
N GLN A 67 -4.48 5.41 -2.30
CA GLN A 67 -3.42 4.71 -1.58
C GLN A 67 -3.72 3.22 -1.42
N TRP A 68 -4.99 2.85 -1.32
CA TRP A 68 -5.40 1.51 -0.90
C TRP A 68 -5.87 0.63 -2.05
N ASN A 69 -6.79 1.15 -2.88
CA ASN A 69 -7.35 0.45 -4.02
C ASN A 69 -8.00 1.48 -4.99
N PRO A 70 -7.27 1.95 -6.01
CA PRO A 70 -7.78 2.91 -7.00
C PRO A 70 -8.98 2.38 -7.81
N SER A 71 -9.14 1.06 -7.94
CA SER A 71 -10.26 0.48 -8.70
C SER A 71 -11.62 0.82 -8.09
N LYS A 72 -11.67 1.16 -6.80
CA LYS A 72 -12.88 1.61 -6.11
C LYS A 72 -13.48 2.88 -6.72
N TYR A 73 -12.67 3.74 -7.36
CA TYR A 73 -13.16 4.99 -7.94
C TYR A 73 -14.20 4.79 -9.05
N ALA A 74 -14.14 3.67 -9.80
CA ALA A 74 -15.17 3.34 -10.79
C ALA A 74 -16.55 3.08 -10.14
N PHE A 75 -16.56 2.63 -8.88
CA PHE A 75 -17.77 2.33 -8.10
C PHE A 75 -18.20 3.51 -7.21
N SER A 76 -17.56 4.68 -7.33
CA SER A 76 -17.92 5.85 -6.54
C SER A 76 -19.29 6.39 -6.92
N LEU A 77 -20.16 6.62 -5.93
CA LEU A 77 -21.46 7.26 -6.15
C LEU A 77 -21.30 8.73 -6.58
N ALA A 78 -20.20 9.38 -6.18
CA ALA A 78 -19.88 10.75 -6.56
C ALA A 78 -19.13 10.81 -7.90
N LYS A 79 -19.41 11.86 -8.70
CA LYS A 79 -18.69 12.12 -9.96
C LYS A 79 -17.24 12.53 -9.73
N SER A 80 -16.95 13.21 -8.64
CA SER A 80 -15.59 13.63 -8.28
C SER A 80 -15.47 13.80 -6.79
N GLY A 81 -14.24 13.80 -6.30
CA GLY A 81 -13.95 14.10 -4.91
C GLY A 81 -12.51 14.53 -4.73
N PHE A 82 -12.30 15.25 -3.65
CA PHE A 82 -11.02 15.81 -3.26
C PHE A 82 -10.79 15.51 -1.77
N GLY A 83 -9.58 15.12 -1.42
CA GLY A 83 -9.16 14.78 -0.07
C GLY A 83 -7.91 15.54 0.32
N VAL A 84 -7.88 16.05 1.56
CA VAL A 84 -6.70 16.67 2.17
C VAL A 84 -6.59 16.08 3.56
N SER A 85 -5.41 15.57 3.88
CA SER A 85 -5.13 15.04 5.20
C SER A 85 -3.74 15.44 5.69
N TYR A 86 -3.62 15.52 7.01
CA TYR A 86 -2.39 15.84 7.71
C TYR A 86 -2.30 14.96 8.94
N THR A 87 -1.26 14.12 9.00
CA THR A 87 -1.02 13.15 10.07
C THR A 87 0.29 13.51 10.74
N PRO A 88 0.27 14.03 11.98
CA PRO A 88 1.47 14.11 12.83
C PRO A 88 1.95 12.69 13.13
N TYR A 89 3.18 12.35 12.74
CA TYR A 89 3.71 11.00 12.90
C TYR A 89 4.69 10.96 14.06
N LEU A 90 4.52 10.00 14.97
CA LEU A 90 5.36 9.87 16.17
C LEU A 90 5.43 11.13 17.04
N SER A 91 4.30 11.85 17.18
CA SER A 91 4.21 13.10 17.96
C SER A 91 4.65 13.01 19.42
N LYS A 92 4.76 11.80 19.99
CA LYS A 92 5.30 11.57 21.33
C LYS A 92 6.83 11.51 21.38
N LEU A 93 7.47 11.26 20.25
CA LEU A 93 8.93 11.17 20.11
C LEU A 93 9.49 12.47 19.55
N VAL A 94 8.89 12.98 18.47
CA VAL A 94 9.35 14.19 17.79
C VAL A 94 8.12 14.98 17.29
N ASN A 95 8.15 16.30 17.41
CA ASN A 95 6.97 17.15 17.18
C ASN A 95 6.83 17.66 15.73
N ASP A 96 7.82 17.45 14.89
CA ASP A 96 7.98 18.08 13.56
C ASP A 96 7.95 17.09 12.39
N ILE A 97 7.73 15.80 12.68
CA ILE A 97 7.53 14.76 11.67
C ILE A 97 6.04 14.71 11.32
N SER A 98 5.73 14.79 10.02
CA SER A 98 4.35 14.80 9.55
C SER A 98 4.20 14.25 8.14
N ILE A 99 3.01 13.72 7.86
CA ILE A 99 2.62 13.23 6.54
C ILE A 99 1.43 14.05 6.07
N GLY A 100 1.60 14.73 4.94
CA GLY A 100 0.52 15.38 4.20
C GLY A 100 0.09 14.50 3.03
N GLN A 101 -1.21 14.46 2.74
CA GLN A 101 -1.71 13.85 1.52
C GLN A 101 -2.81 14.70 0.88
N LEU A 102 -2.69 14.84 -0.43
CA LEU A 102 -3.65 15.45 -1.32
C LEU A 102 -4.15 14.38 -2.28
N THR A 103 -5.45 14.24 -2.44
CA THR A 103 -6.03 13.32 -3.42
C THR A 103 -7.13 13.99 -4.23
N TYR A 104 -7.23 13.62 -5.49
CA TYR A 104 -8.33 14.00 -6.35
C TYR A 104 -8.72 12.81 -7.21
N PHE A 105 -10.02 12.61 -7.39
CA PHE A 105 -10.54 11.68 -8.38
C PHE A 105 -11.71 12.28 -9.14
N ASN A 106 -11.86 11.83 -10.38
CA ASN A 106 -12.97 12.13 -11.25
C ASN A 106 -13.43 10.85 -11.93
N ARG A 107 -14.66 10.44 -11.67
CA ARG A 107 -15.34 9.36 -12.35
C ARG A 107 -15.84 9.87 -13.69
N LEU A 108 -15.36 9.26 -14.78
CA LEU A 108 -15.64 9.68 -16.14
C LEU A 108 -16.96 9.09 -16.62
N ASP A 109 -17.19 7.80 -16.34
CA ASP A 109 -18.41 7.06 -16.69
C ASP A 109 -18.76 6.02 -15.59
N GLU A 110 -19.65 5.07 -15.86
CA GLU A 110 -20.05 4.03 -14.89
C GLU A 110 -18.98 2.94 -14.65
N ARG A 111 -17.92 2.91 -15.45
CA ARG A 111 -16.89 1.88 -15.48
C ARG A 111 -15.46 2.41 -15.42
N SER A 112 -15.26 3.73 -15.48
CA SER A 112 -13.94 4.35 -15.55
C SER A 112 -13.83 5.60 -14.68
N ALA A 113 -12.63 5.80 -14.14
CA ALA A 113 -12.28 6.95 -13.34
C ALA A 113 -10.80 7.29 -13.52
N ILE A 114 -10.48 8.58 -13.46
CA ILE A 114 -9.12 9.09 -13.34
C ILE A 114 -8.90 9.59 -11.91
N SER A 115 -7.71 9.39 -11.38
CA SER A 115 -7.36 9.77 -10.03
C SER A 115 -5.88 10.08 -9.93
N GLY A 116 -5.54 10.93 -8.96
CA GLY A 116 -4.18 11.31 -8.65
C GLY A 116 -4.04 11.63 -7.17
N SER A 117 -2.86 11.36 -6.63
CA SER A 117 -2.51 11.72 -5.26
C SER A 117 -1.11 12.29 -5.20
N PHE A 118 -0.92 13.24 -4.30
CA PHE A 118 0.38 13.73 -3.87
C PHE A 118 0.52 13.45 -2.38
N LYS A 119 1.55 12.68 -2.00
CA LYS A 119 1.89 12.40 -0.61
C LYS A 119 3.23 13.09 -0.33
N TYR A 120 3.30 13.78 0.80
CA TYR A 120 4.46 14.54 1.24
C TYR A 120 4.82 14.12 2.66
N PHE A 121 6.07 13.77 2.89
CA PHE A 121 6.59 13.37 4.19
C PHE A 121 7.66 14.35 4.64
N SER A 122 7.41 15.01 5.78
CA SER A 122 8.39 15.85 6.47
C SER A 122 9.07 15.02 7.53
N LEU A 123 10.40 14.93 7.48
CA LEU A 123 11.21 14.26 8.51
C LEU A 123 11.52 15.18 9.70
N GLY A 124 11.00 16.40 9.68
CA GLY A 124 11.23 17.37 10.74
C GLY A 124 12.63 17.97 10.69
N GLU A 125 13.08 18.48 11.82
CA GLU A 125 14.38 19.08 12.02
C GLU A 125 15.37 18.02 12.52
N ILE A 126 16.47 17.84 11.78
CA ILE A 126 17.54 16.92 12.14
C ILE A 126 18.80 17.75 12.37
N GLU A 127 19.35 17.64 13.58
CA GLU A 127 20.65 18.19 13.93
C GLU A 127 21.76 17.23 13.49
N LEU A 128 22.51 17.63 12.46
CA LEU A 128 23.68 16.89 11.99
C LEU A 128 24.91 17.40 12.71
N VAL A 129 25.53 16.54 13.52
CA VAL A 129 26.73 16.85 14.31
C VAL A 129 27.90 16.06 13.73
N ASP A 130 28.88 16.76 13.15
CA ASP A 130 30.06 16.15 12.53
C ASP A 130 31.14 15.79 13.57
N GLY A 131 31.13 16.42 14.76
CA GLY A 131 32.02 16.12 15.88
C GLY A 131 31.51 16.63 17.24
N PRO A 132 32.02 16.14 18.37
CA PRO A 132 31.46 16.42 19.72
C PRO A 132 31.43 17.89 20.14
N ASN A 133 32.25 18.73 19.50
CA ASN A 133 32.40 20.17 19.83
C ASN A 133 31.92 21.09 18.69
N ASP A 134 31.36 20.53 17.61
CA ASP A 134 30.93 21.31 16.46
C ASP A 134 29.51 21.85 16.65
N THR A 135 29.25 23.04 16.10
CA THR A 135 27.89 23.59 16.06
C THR A 135 27.01 22.72 15.14
N PRO A 136 25.87 22.20 15.61
CA PRO A 136 25.01 21.34 14.80
C PRO A 136 24.53 22.03 13.53
N ARG A 137 24.59 21.33 12.40
CA ARG A 137 23.97 21.78 11.16
C ARG A 137 22.53 21.31 11.13
N VAL A 138 21.61 22.25 11.13
CA VAL A 138 20.18 21.98 11.08
C VAL A 138 19.75 21.65 9.65
N ALA A 139 19.18 20.47 9.44
CA ALA A 139 18.61 20.03 8.18
C ALA A 139 17.10 19.78 8.31
N LYS A 140 16.34 20.02 7.24
CA LYS A 140 14.89 19.75 7.17
C LYS A 140 14.55 18.91 5.94
N PRO A 141 14.92 17.61 5.94
CA PRO A 141 14.66 16.75 4.80
C PRO A 141 13.17 16.46 4.64
N ASN A 142 12.77 16.28 3.39
CA ASN A 142 11.41 15.95 2.98
C ASN A 142 11.43 14.99 1.79
N GLU A 143 10.38 14.18 1.68
CA GLU A 143 10.15 13.21 0.61
C GLU A 143 8.74 13.33 0.03
#